data_AF-A0A7C5PZ36-F1
#
_entry.id   AF-A0A7C5PZ36-F1
#
_cell.length_a   1.000
_cell.length_b   1.000
_cell.length_c   1.000
_cell.angle_alpha   90.00
_cell.angle_beta   90.00
_cell.angle_gamma   90.00
#
_symmetry.space_group_name_H-M   'P 1'
#
loop_
_entity.id
_entity.type
_entity.pdbx_description
1 polymer ?
#
loop_
_entity_poly.entity_id
_entity_poly.type
_entity_poly.pdbx_seq_one_letter_code
_entity_poly.pdbx_strand_id
1 'polypeptide(L)'
;MEGKAATPLAMLPSAIPDLETKELHVDGHYLHLLINHIPILGIPASILVLLYGLLRKQKEILRLGLLVMLVSGGVAFPAMKTGHEAEEKVEHLAGVSEHWIEEHEKVGDTATWLAVAAAGLALVGLLIQFINEKGATRVAILALVVGLGAGYFLALTGQAGGRIRRPELRPKTTGAQGAGERESHEGREHEGREDDDDEHERRRPPAVKQPAKQPAKTPEGGGNKGK
;
A
#
# COMPACT_ATOMS: atom_id res chain seq x y z
N MET A 1 79.72 20.72 -6.99
CA MET A 1 79.84 19.45 -7.74
C MET A 1 79.98 18.35 -6.71
N GLU A 2 79.07 17.42 -6.47
CA GLU A 2 77.65 17.16 -6.79
C GLU A 2 77.18 16.16 -5.71
N GLY A 3 75.92 15.85 -5.45
CA GLY A 3 74.65 16.25 -6.04
C GLY A 3 73.62 15.25 -5.49
N LYS A 4 72.96 15.59 -4.38
CA LYS A 4 72.20 14.62 -3.55
C LYS A 4 70.92 14.16 -4.25
N ALA A 5 71.03 13.19 -5.14
CA ALA A 5 69.90 12.58 -5.85
C ALA A 5 68.95 11.91 -4.86
N ALA A 6 67.77 12.51 -4.66
CA ALA A 6 66.71 11.92 -3.86
C ALA A 6 66.01 10.80 -4.63
N THR A 7 65.65 9.72 -3.95
CA THR A 7 64.80 8.66 -4.49
C THR A 7 63.46 9.26 -4.94
N PRO A 8 62.95 8.95 -6.16
CA PRO A 8 61.70 9.52 -6.65
C PRO A 8 60.51 8.97 -5.85
N LEU A 9 59.95 9.80 -4.96
CA LEU A 9 58.73 9.52 -4.20
C LEU A 9 57.48 9.68 -5.10
N ALA A 10 57.32 8.80 -6.08
CA ALA A 10 56.42 9.04 -7.21
C ALA A 10 55.68 7.80 -7.73
N MET A 11 55.05 7.00 -6.85
CA MET A 11 53.86 6.21 -7.23
C MET A 11 52.99 5.76 -6.03
N LEU A 12 52.40 6.71 -5.30
CA LEU A 12 51.16 6.41 -4.58
C LEU A 12 50.00 6.52 -5.58
N PRO A 13 49.13 5.51 -5.72
CA PRO A 13 47.95 5.64 -6.56
C PRO A 13 47.04 6.72 -5.97
N SER A 14 46.74 7.78 -6.74
CA SER A 14 45.77 8.81 -6.40
C SER A 14 44.33 8.31 -6.57
N ALA A 15 44.05 7.14 -5.99
CA ALA A 15 42.82 6.38 -6.05
C ALA A 15 42.29 6.14 -4.64
N ILE A 16 42.24 7.21 -3.84
CA ILE A 16 41.04 7.44 -3.04
C ILE A 16 40.01 7.84 -4.11
N PRO A 17 39.07 6.98 -4.53
CA PRO A 17 37.96 7.44 -5.35
C PRO A 17 37.26 8.54 -4.55
N ASP A 18 36.85 9.62 -5.21
CA ASP A 18 36.20 10.72 -4.52
C ASP A 18 35.09 10.17 -3.64
N LEU A 19 35.19 10.43 -2.33
CA LEU A 19 34.06 10.35 -1.42
C LEU A 19 33.17 11.57 -1.66
N GLU A 20 32.83 11.75 -2.95
CA GLU A 20 31.70 12.52 -3.44
C GLU A 20 30.55 12.18 -2.51
N THR A 21 29.98 13.21 -1.90
CA THR A 21 28.92 13.04 -0.94
C THR A 21 27.73 12.46 -1.67
N LYS A 22 27.62 11.12 -1.63
CA LYS A 22 26.33 10.45 -1.62
C LYS A 22 25.59 10.99 -0.42
N GLU A 23 24.91 12.11 -0.67
CA GLU A 23 23.59 12.42 -0.16
C GLU A 23 22.96 11.12 0.30
N LEU A 24 22.75 10.98 1.61
CA LEU A 24 22.23 9.75 2.19
C LEU A 24 20.75 9.68 1.80
N HIS A 25 20.52 9.27 0.56
CA HIS A 25 19.22 9.16 -0.08
C HIS A 25 18.52 7.98 0.58
N VAL A 26 17.90 8.25 1.74
CA VAL A 26 17.18 7.25 2.51
C VAL A 26 15.92 6.92 1.73
N ASP A 27 15.99 5.87 0.90
CA ASP A 27 14.85 5.44 0.09
C ASP A 27 13.62 5.21 0.96
N GLY A 28 12.46 5.75 0.53
CA GLY A 28 11.17 5.57 1.19
C GLY A 28 10.90 4.10 1.56
N HIS A 29 11.22 3.16 0.67
CA HIS A 29 11.14 1.72 0.95
C HIS A 29 11.98 1.27 2.17
N TYR A 30 13.21 1.75 2.31
CA TYR A 30 14.05 1.45 3.49
C TYR A 30 13.50 2.13 4.75
N LEU A 31 13.11 3.41 4.64
CA LEU A 31 12.63 4.19 5.78
C LEU A 31 11.29 3.65 6.29
N HIS A 32 10.35 3.35 5.39
CA HIS A 32 9.07 2.70 5.69
C HIS A 32 9.28 1.37 6.42
N LEU A 33 10.11 0.47 5.89
CA LEU A 33 10.39 -0.81 6.55
C LEU A 33 11.06 -0.65 7.92
N LEU A 34 11.84 0.42 8.12
CA LEU A 34 12.43 0.72 9.42
C LEU A 34 11.39 1.24 10.43
N ILE A 35 10.51 2.16 10.03
CA ILE A 35 9.62 2.87 10.96
C ILE A 35 8.22 2.25 11.10
N ASN A 36 7.73 1.46 10.14
CA ASN A 36 6.41 0.81 10.19
C ASN A 36 6.28 -0.21 11.35
N HIS A 37 7.41 -0.70 11.88
CA HIS A 37 7.48 -1.54 13.07
C HIS A 37 6.99 -0.80 14.34
N ILE A 38 7.07 0.53 14.39
CA ILE A 38 6.69 1.35 15.55
C ILE A 38 5.16 1.43 15.73
N PRO A 39 4.32 1.75 14.71
CA PRO A 39 2.87 1.67 14.84
C PRO A 39 2.37 0.22 14.96
N ILE A 40 2.87 -0.72 14.14
CA ILE A 40 2.32 -2.09 14.08
C ILE A 40 2.50 -2.88 15.39
N LEU A 41 3.55 -2.61 16.17
CA LEU A 41 3.76 -3.19 17.51
C LEU A 41 3.25 -2.27 18.62
N GLY A 42 3.47 -0.96 18.48
CA GLY A 42 3.22 0.01 19.54
C GLY A 42 1.75 0.37 19.75
N ILE A 43 0.90 0.33 18.71
CA ILE A 43 -0.56 0.48 18.88
C ILE A 43 -1.16 -0.72 19.62
N PRO A 44 -0.89 -1.99 19.27
CA PRO A 44 -1.26 -3.14 20.11
C PRO A 44 -0.71 -3.05 21.55
N ALA A 45 0.53 -2.61 21.73
CA ALA A 45 1.11 -2.45 23.07
C ALA A 45 0.39 -1.37 23.90
N SER A 46 0.07 -0.21 23.31
CA SER A 46 -0.62 0.88 24.02
C SER A 46 -2.04 0.48 24.41
N ILE A 47 -2.77 -0.25 23.56
CA ILE A 47 -4.09 -0.82 23.84
C ILE A 47 -4.05 -1.70 25.08
N LEU A 48 -3.09 -2.62 25.17
CA LEU A 48 -2.92 -3.52 26.32
C LEU A 48 -2.58 -2.76 27.61
N VAL A 49 -1.68 -1.78 27.53
CA VAL A 49 -1.28 -0.95 28.67
C VAL A 49 -2.43 -0.06 29.15
N LEU A 50 -3.20 0.55 28.24
CA LEU A 50 -4.39 1.33 28.56
C LEU A 50 -5.48 0.47 29.21
N LEU A 51 -5.77 -0.70 28.64
CA LEU A 51 -6.75 -1.64 29.18
C LEU A 51 -6.35 -2.07 30.61
N TYR A 52 -5.09 -2.42 30.83
CA TYR A 52 -4.58 -2.76 32.17
C TYR A 52 -4.65 -1.57 33.14
N GLY A 53 -4.28 -0.36 32.69
CA GLY A 53 -4.35 0.87 33.48
C GLY A 53 -5.78 1.22 33.91
N LEU A 54 -6.76 1.07 33.01
CA LEU A 54 -8.19 1.25 33.30
C LEU A 54 -8.71 0.17 34.29
N LEU A 55 -8.44 -1.11 34.02
CA LEU A 55 -8.88 -2.23 34.86
C LEU A 55 -8.30 -2.17 36.28
N ARG A 56 -7.02 -1.79 36.41
CA ARG A 56 -6.36 -1.59 37.72
C ARG A 56 -6.61 -0.21 38.34
N LYS A 57 -7.24 0.71 37.60
CA LYS A 57 -7.45 2.12 37.99
C LYS A 57 -6.15 2.87 38.34
N GLN A 58 -5.05 2.51 37.69
CA GLN A 58 -3.71 3.05 37.96
C GLN A 58 -3.37 4.21 37.00
N LYS A 59 -3.29 5.42 37.54
CA LYS A 59 -3.04 6.66 36.79
C LYS A 59 -1.73 6.62 36.02
N GLU A 60 -0.65 6.13 36.63
CA GLU A 60 0.67 6.08 35.97
C GLU A 60 0.73 5.10 34.79
N ILE A 61 0.02 3.97 34.88
CA ILE A 61 -0.08 3.04 33.75
C ILE A 61 -0.99 3.61 32.65
N LEU A 62 -2.08 4.30 33.03
CA LEU A 62 -2.92 4.99 32.05
C LEU A 62 -2.11 6.05 31.28
N ARG A 63 -1.30 6.85 31.97
CA ARG A 63 -0.35 7.81 31.37
C ARG A 63 0.62 7.14 30.41
N LEU A 64 1.24 6.04 30.83
CA LEU A 64 2.16 5.27 29.98
C LEU A 64 1.47 4.78 28.71
N GLY A 65 0.26 4.22 28.83
CA GLY A 65 -0.53 3.76 27.69
C GLY A 65 -0.89 4.88 26.71
N LEU A 66 -1.31 6.06 27.22
CA LEU A 66 -1.58 7.23 26.38
C LEU A 66 -0.30 7.73 25.69
N LEU A 67 0.83 7.77 26.40
CA LEU A 67 2.11 8.23 25.86
C LEU A 67 2.64 7.30 24.76
N VAL A 68 2.55 5.97 24.95
CA VAL A 68 2.90 5.00 23.89
C VAL A 68 1.97 5.17 22.69
N MET A 69 0.66 5.35 22.90
CA MET A 69 -0.28 5.55 21.78
C MET A 69 -0.01 6.86 21.02
N LEU A 70 0.31 7.94 21.73
CA LEU A 70 0.69 9.23 21.14
C LEU A 70 1.93 9.10 20.25
N VAL A 71 2.98 8.44 20.73
CA VAL A 71 4.21 8.21 19.94
C VAL A 71 3.93 7.29 18.75
N SER A 72 3.32 6.13 18.97
CA SER A 72 3.11 5.14 17.91
C SER A 72 2.13 5.61 16.82
N GLY A 73 1.04 6.30 17.20
CA GLY A 73 0.11 6.90 16.23
C GLY A 73 0.69 8.14 15.54
N GLY A 74 1.55 8.90 16.22
CA GLY A 74 2.32 9.98 15.59
C GLY A 74 3.32 9.46 14.53
N VAL A 75 3.96 8.31 14.77
CA VAL A 75 4.89 7.67 13.83
C VAL A 75 4.17 6.92 12.69
N ALA A 76 2.87 6.64 12.80
CA ALA A 76 2.09 6.10 11.69
C ALA A 76 2.08 7.05 10.47
N PHE A 77 1.99 8.37 10.68
CA PHE A 77 1.96 9.36 9.61
C PHE A 77 3.22 9.42 8.71
N PRO A 78 4.46 9.47 9.24
CA PRO A 78 5.65 9.32 8.40
C PRO A 78 5.81 7.91 7.83
N ALA A 79 5.33 6.86 8.51
CA ALA A 79 5.33 5.50 7.95
C ALA A 79 4.45 5.39 6.70
N MET A 80 3.28 6.02 6.71
CA MET A 80 2.37 6.14 5.56
C MET A 80 3.04 6.86 4.38
N LYS A 81 3.55 8.08 4.60
CA LYS A 81 4.25 8.86 3.56
C LYS A 81 5.42 8.14 2.92
N THR A 82 6.27 7.52 3.73
CA THR A 82 7.43 6.76 3.23
C THR A 82 7.01 5.46 2.54
N GLY A 83 5.78 4.98 2.78
CA GLY A 83 5.13 3.93 2.01
C GLY A 83 4.73 4.40 0.60
N HIS A 84 4.10 5.57 0.48
CA HIS A 84 3.78 6.18 -0.83
C HIS A 84 5.06 6.42 -1.66
N GLU A 85 6.10 7.00 -1.05
CA GLU A 85 7.43 7.14 -1.67
C GLU A 85 8.13 5.81 -2.01
N ALA A 86 7.68 4.69 -1.44
CA ALA A 86 8.15 3.35 -1.77
C ALA A 86 7.35 2.75 -2.93
N GLU A 87 6.05 3.02 -3.00
CA GLU A 87 5.11 2.53 -4.02
C GLU A 87 5.41 3.13 -5.39
N GLU A 88 5.49 4.46 -5.51
CA GLU A 88 5.88 5.18 -6.75
C GLU A 88 7.19 4.64 -7.37
N LYS A 89 8.11 4.14 -6.53
CA LYS A 89 9.40 3.57 -6.96
C LYS A 89 9.35 2.12 -7.43
N VAL A 90 8.28 1.38 -7.14
CA VAL A 90 8.20 -0.07 -7.40
C VAL A 90 6.98 -0.53 -8.20
N GLU A 91 5.91 0.27 -8.28
CA GLU A 91 4.66 -0.10 -8.96
C GLU A 91 4.88 -0.52 -10.43
N HIS A 92 5.75 0.19 -11.16
CA HIS A 92 6.07 -0.06 -12.57
C HIS A 92 7.09 -1.20 -12.80
N LEU A 93 7.59 -1.88 -11.75
CA LEU A 93 8.64 -2.89 -11.89
C LEU A 93 8.08 -4.25 -12.35
N ALA A 94 8.73 -4.86 -13.35
CA ALA A 94 8.32 -6.15 -13.88
C ALA A 94 8.30 -7.25 -12.81
N GLY A 95 7.14 -7.88 -12.60
CA GLY A 95 6.91 -8.91 -11.58
C GLY A 95 6.35 -8.37 -10.25
N VAL A 96 6.30 -7.06 -10.06
CA VAL A 96 5.45 -6.41 -9.07
C VAL A 96 3.99 -6.45 -9.55
N SER A 97 3.04 -6.29 -8.64
CA SER A 97 1.61 -6.33 -8.94
C SER A 97 0.90 -5.22 -8.17
N GLU A 98 0.85 -4.06 -8.82
CA GLU A 98 0.16 -2.81 -8.47
C GLU A 98 -1.07 -3.02 -7.57
N HIS A 99 -2.06 -3.81 -8.02
CA HIS A 99 -3.28 -4.13 -7.26
C HIS A 99 -3.07 -4.64 -5.81
N TRP A 100 -2.00 -5.40 -5.52
CA TRP A 100 -1.70 -5.87 -4.16
C TRP A 100 -0.94 -4.84 -3.33
N ILE A 101 -0.37 -3.80 -3.95
CA ILE A 101 0.17 -2.64 -3.25
C ILE A 101 -0.97 -1.65 -2.97
N GLU A 102 -1.84 -1.34 -3.94
CA GLU A 102 -3.05 -0.52 -3.74
C GLU A 102 -3.93 -1.07 -2.60
N GLU A 103 -4.11 -2.40 -2.51
CA GLU A 103 -4.85 -3.01 -1.38
C GLU A 103 -4.14 -2.78 -0.03
N HIS A 104 -2.80 -2.79 0.00
CA HIS A 104 -2.01 -2.57 1.20
C HIS A 104 -1.98 -1.08 1.61
N GLU A 105 -1.80 -0.19 0.65
CA GLU A 105 -1.80 1.27 0.78
C GLU A 105 -3.13 1.76 1.34
N LYS A 106 -4.23 1.51 0.64
CA LYS A 106 -5.60 1.91 1.01
C LYS A 106 -6.02 1.45 2.42
N VAL A 107 -5.61 0.24 2.82
CA VAL A 107 -5.84 -0.29 4.17
C VAL A 107 -4.89 0.33 5.20
N GLY A 108 -3.64 0.60 4.81
CA GLY A 108 -2.62 1.29 5.61
C GLY A 108 -2.92 2.76 5.87
N ASP A 109 -3.53 3.46 4.92
CA ASP A 109 -4.04 4.83 5.06
C ASP A 109 -5.17 4.85 6.08
N THR A 110 -6.15 3.94 5.92
CA THR A 110 -7.25 3.76 6.88
C THR A 110 -6.73 3.45 8.29
N ALA A 111 -5.72 2.59 8.40
CA ALA A 111 -5.04 2.28 9.66
C ALA A 111 -4.34 3.51 10.26
N THR A 112 -3.67 4.30 9.42
CA THR A 112 -2.90 5.48 9.82
C THR A 112 -3.80 6.60 10.31
N TRP A 113 -4.88 6.94 9.60
CA TRP A 113 -5.81 7.98 10.04
C TRP A 113 -6.49 7.63 11.36
N LEU A 114 -6.81 6.35 11.60
CA LEU A 114 -7.29 5.87 12.90
C LEU A 114 -6.20 5.96 13.99
N ALA A 115 -4.94 5.62 13.67
CA ALA A 115 -3.83 5.70 14.62
C ALA A 115 -3.50 7.16 15.00
N VAL A 116 -3.54 8.09 14.04
CA VAL A 116 -3.39 9.53 14.24
C VAL A 116 -4.54 10.10 15.07
N ALA A 117 -5.79 9.67 14.82
CA ALA A 117 -6.93 10.05 15.65
C ALA A 117 -6.81 9.54 17.09
N ALA A 118 -6.35 8.29 17.28
CA ALA A 118 -6.08 7.72 18.60
C ALA A 118 -4.95 8.47 19.34
N ALA A 119 -3.89 8.90 18.62
CA ALA A 119 -2.82 9.72 19.17
C ALA A 119 -3.30 11.13 19.55
N GLY A 120 -4.13 11.78 18.73
CA GLY A 120 -4.75 13.07 19.05
C GLY A 120 -5.61 13.00 20.31
N LEU A 121 -6.44 11.96 20.43
CA LEU A 121 -7.20 11.68 21.66
C LEU A 121 -6.27 11.40 22.85
N ALA A 122 -5.16 10.69 22.65
CA ALA A 122 -4.20 10.42 23.71
C ALA A 122 -3.49 11.68 24.21
N LEU A 123 -3.13 12.61 23.32
CA LEU A 123 -2.60 13.93 23.67
C LEU A 123 -3.60 14.72 24.50
N VAL A 124 -4.86 14.80 24.06
CA VAL A 124 -5.94 15.46 24.85
C VAL A 124 -6.09 14.80 26.22
N GLY A 125 -6.09 13.47 26.30
CA GLY A 125 -6.18 12.71 27.55
C GLY A 125 -5.05 13.01 28.53
N LEU A 126 -3.81 13.11 28.04
CA LEU A 126 -2.63 13.49 28.83
C LEU A 126 -2.71 14.93 29.33
N LEU A 127 -3.15 15.87 28.50
CA LEU A 127 -3.27 17.29 28.86
C LEU A 127 -4.38 17.53 29.89
N ILE A 128 -5.58 16.97 29.70
CA ILE A 128 -6.72 17.25 30.59
C ILE A 128 -6.62 16.54 31.95
N GLN A 129 -5.74 15.55 32.14
CA GLN A 129 -5.63 14.86 33.43
C GLN A 129 -5.19 15.79 34.56
N PHE A 130 -4.42 16.83 34.25
CA PHE A 130 -3.95 17.83 35.22
C PHE A 130 -5.07 18.77 35.68
N ILE A 131 -6.25 18.68 35.06
CA ILE A 131 -7.42 19.55 35.28
C ILE A 131 -8.64 18.72 35.74
N ASN A 132 -8.89 17.56 35.12
CA ASN A 132 -10.09 16.76 35.34
C ASN A 132 -9.84 15.26 35.08
N GLU A 133 -9.57 14.50 36.14
CA GLU A 133 -9.31 13.04 36.07
C GLU A 133 -10.49 12.22 35.51
N LYS A 134 -11.73 12.67 35.76
CA LYS A 134 -12.94 12.02 35.21
C LYS A 134 -13.06 12.28 33.70
N GLY A 135 -12.65 13.46 33.24
CA GLY A 135 -12.52 13.80 31.83
C GLY A 135 -11.43 12.96 31.15
N ALA A 136 -10.22 12.93 31.73
CA ALA A 136 -9.10 12.13 31.22
C ALA A 136 -9.45 10.64 31.08
N THR A 137 -10.12 10.05 32.07
CA THR A 137 -10.58 8.66 31.99
C THR A 137 -11.54 8.43 30.82
N ARG A 138 -12.48 9.34 30.55
CA ARG A 138 -13.42 9.24 29.41
C ARG A 138 -12.69 9.35 28.06
N VAL A 139 -11.75 10.30 27.95
CA VAL A 139 -10.96 10.48 26.73
C VAL A 139 -10.01 9.29 26.51
N ALA A 140 -9.45 8.70 27.57
CA ALA A 140 -8.64 7.49 27.48
C ALA A 140 -9.44 6.26 27.03
N ILE A 141 -10.71 6.13 27.45
CA ILE A 141 -11.62 5.09 26.95
C ILE A 141 -11.94 5.32 25.46
N LEU A 142 -12.20 6.56 25.04
CA LEU A 142 -12.43 6.88 23.62
C LEU A 142 -11.17 6.62 22.77
N ALA A 143 -10.00 7.00 23.27
CA ALA A 143 -8.71 6.73 22.65
C ALA A 143 -8.47 5.21 22.51
N LEU A 144 -8.81 4.41 23.53
CA LEU A 144 -8.74 2.95 23.48
C LEU A 144 -9.68 2.35 22.41
N VAL A 145 -10.91 2.87 22.27
CA VAL A 145 -11.87 2.41 21.25
C VAL A 145 -11.38 2.73 19.83
N VAL A 146 -10.89 3.95 19.59
CA VAL A 146 -10.31 4.32 18.28
C VAL A 146 -9.00 3.56 18.02
N GLY A 147 -8.18 3.36 19.05
CA GLY A 147 -6.97 2.56 19.00
C GLY A 147 -7.23 1.09 18.65
N LEU A 148 -8.28 0.47 19.19
CA LEU A 148 -8.72 -0.88 18.79
C LEU A 148 -9.08 -0.94 17.30
N GLY A 149 -9.74 0.10 16.77
CA GLY A 149 -9.96 0.24 15.33
C GLY A 149 -8.65 0.34 14.54
N ALA A 150 -7.72 1.21 14.96
CA ALA A 150 -6.41 1.35 14.34
C ALA A 150 -5.62 0.03 14.36
N GLY A 151 -5.61 -0.70 15.48
CA GLY A 151 -4.95 -2.00 15.62
C GLY A 151 -5.55 -3.09 14.73
N TYR A 152 -6.87 -3.09 14.54
CA TYR A 152 -7.54 -3.97 13.59
C TYR A 152 -7.13 -3.67 12.14
N PHE A 153 -7.16 -2.40 11.71
CA PHE A 153 -6.75 -2.03 10.36
C PHE A 153 -5.24 -2.21 10.14
N LEU A 154 -4.37 -1.99 11.14
CA LEU A 154 -2.94 -2.33 11.08
C LEU A 154 -2.71 -3.84 10.85
N ALA A 155 -3.52 -4.70 11.48
CA ALA A 155 -3.45 -6.15 11.25
C ALA A 155 -3.87 -6.53 9.81
N LEU A 156 -4.90 -5.87 9.26
CA LEU A 156 -5.28 -6.05 7.84
C LEU A 156 -4.20 -5.52 6.89
N THR A 157 -3.58 -4.37 7.20
CA THR A 157 -2.46 -3.79 6.44
C THR A 157 -1.31 -4.78 6.34
N GLY A 158 -0.96 -5.43 7.45
CA GLY A 158 0.05 -6.49 7.50
C GLY A 158 -0.33 -7.75 6.70
N GLN A 159 -1.61 -8.12 6.65
CA GLN A 159 -2.10 -9.23 5.81
C GLN A 159 -2.00 -8.90 4.32
N ALA A 160 -2.44 -7.71 3.91
CA ALA A 160 -2.35 -7.24 2.52
C ALA A 160 -0.89 -7.13 2.06
N GLY A 161 -0.01 -6.53 2.88
CA GLY A 161 1.43 -6.45 2.61
C GLY A 161 2.10 -7.83 2.48
N GLY A 162 1.55 -8.85 3.14
CA GLY A 162 1.92 -10.25 2.91
C GLY A 162 1.69 -10.69 1.45
N ARG A 163 0.55 -10.35 0.85
CA ARG A 163 0.17 -10.75 -0.53
C ARG A 163 1.05 -10.13 -1.61
N ILE A 164 1.68 -8.98 -1.34
CA ILE A 164 2.69 -8.37 -2.23
C ILE A 164 3.83 -9.37 -2.47
N ARG A 165 4.47 -9.85 -1.38
CA ARG A 165 5.66 -10.72 -1.45
C ARG A 165 5.36 -12.23 -1.46
N ARG A 166 4.13 -12.64 -1.16
CA ARG A 166 3.70 -14.05 -1.07
C ARG A 166 2.50 -14.34 -1.97
N PRO A 167 2.72 -14.74 -3.24
CA PRO A 167 1.65 -15.14 -4.16
C PRO A 167 0.77 -16.28 -3.61
N GLU A 168 1.30 -17.12 -2.71
CA GLU A 168 0.56 -18.19 -2.05
C GLU A 168 -0.52 -17.72 -1.06
N LEU A 169 -0.50 -16.44 -0.65
CA LEU A 169 -1.53 -15.79 0.18
C LEU A 169 -2.63 -15.11 -0.63
N ARG A 170 -2.54 -15.10 -1.97
CA ARG A 170 -3.53 -14.51 -2.86
C ARG A 170 -4.72 -15.47 -3.04
N PRO A 171 -5.97 -14.97 -3.14
CA PRO A 171 -7.14 -15.83 -3.35
C PRO A 171 -7.00 -16.67 -4.63
N LYS A 172 -7.09 -18.00 -4.49
CA LYS A 172 -7.11 -18.91 -5.65
C LYS A 172 -8.49 -18.85 -6.30
N THR A 173 -8.55 -18.37 -7.54
CA THR A 173 -9.78 -18.25 -8.37
C THR A 173 -10.39 -19.62 -8.69
N THR A 174 -11.12 -20.16 -7.71
CA THR A 174 -11.66 -21.51 -7.72
C THR A 174 -13.06 -21.50 -8.33
N GLY A 175 -13.15 -21.24 -9.64
CA GLY A 175 -14.44 -21.23 -10.36
C GLY A 175 -14.48 -20.30 -11.57
N ALA A 176 -13.93 -20.76 -12.69
CA ALA A 176 -14.18 -20.18 -14.01
C ALA A 176 -14.45 -21.29 -15.05
N GLN A 177 -15.29 -22.26 -14.68
CA GLN A 177 -15.97 -23.10 -15.67
C GLN A 177 -17.15 -22.30 -16.24
N GLY A 178 -17.35 -22.40 -17.55
CA GLY A 178 -18.06 -21.36 -18.30
C GLY A 178 -19.58 -21.28 -18.04
N ALA A 179 -20.05 -20.07 -17.82
CA ALA A 179 -21.41 -19.64 -18.15
C ALA A 179 -21.29 -18.44 -19.09
N GLY A 180 -21.82 -18.57 -20.32
CA GLY A 180 -21.73 -17.53 -21.34
C GLY A 180 -23.12 -17.06 -21.75
N GLU A 181 -23.59 -15.97 -21.15
CA GLU A 181 -24.74 -15.18 -21.62
C GLU A 181 -24.35 -13.70 -21.60
N ARG A 182 -24.15 -13.10 -22.79
CA ARG A 182 -25.17 -12.43 -23.63
C ARG A 182 -25.39 -11.00 -23.16
N GLU A 183 -24.85 -10.07 -23.95
CA GLU A 183 -25.21 -8.65 -23.88
C GLU A 183 -26.70 -8.48 -24.17
N SER A 184 -27.40 -7.73 -23.32
CA SER A 184 -28.77 -7.28 -23.56
C SER A 184 -28.79 -5.75 -23.57
N HIS A 185 -28.96 -5.16 -24.75
CA HIS A 185 -29.30 -3.75 -24.89
C HIS A 185 -30.63 -3.47 -24.16
N GLU A 186 -30.61 -2.65 -23.11
CA GLU A 186 -31.82 -1.94 -22.67
C GLU A 186 -31.96 -0.64 -23.46
N GLY A 187 -33.11 -0.43 -24.08
CA GLY A 187 -33.48 0.85 -24.68
C GLY A 187 -34.17 1.75 -23.66
N ARG A 188 -34.02 3.07 -23.83
CA ARG A 188 -34.94 4.07 -23.28
C ARG A 188 -35.27 5.08 -24.39
N GLU A 189 -36.54 5.41 -24.51
CA GLU A 189 -37.09 6.33 -25.49
C GLU A 189 -37.75 7.51 -24.78
N HIS A 190 -37.64 8.69 -25.41
CA HIS A 190 -38.31 9.96 -25.05
C HIS A 190 -37.93 10.57 -23.66
N GLU A 191 -38.08 11.87 -23.44
CA GLU A 191 -38.92 12.87 -24.12
C GLU A 191 -38.23 14.26 -24.21
N GLY A 192 -38.44 15.01 -25.30
CA GLY A 192 -37.88 16.39 -25.45
C GLY A 192 -37.93 16.97 -26.87
N ARG A 193 -38.80 17.97 -27.08
CA ARG A 193 -39.02 18.82 -28.28
C ARG A 193 -38.16 20.11 -28.17
N GLU A 194 -37.89 21.00 -29.13
CA GLU A 194 -38.07 21.23 -30.61
C GLU A 194 -37.26 22.54 -30.94
N ASP A 195 -36.90 23.03 -32.15
CA ASP A 195 -37.11 22.65 -33.56
C ASP A 195 -35.75 22.71 -34.36
N ASP A 196 -35.53 23.76 -35.18
CA ASP A 196 -34.34 24.25 -35.95
C ASP A 196 -33.55 23.31 -36.91
N ASP A 197 -34.16 23.09 -38.09
CA ASP A 197 -33.61 23.08 -39.47
C ASP A 197 -32.08 23.25 -39.73
N ASP A 198 -31.49 22.37 -40.56
CA ASP A 198 -31.15 22.66 -41.98
C ASP A 198 -30.66 21.42 -42.78
N GLU A 199 -30.73 21.45 -44.12
CA GLU A 199 -30.23 20.36 -45.00
C GLU A 199 -28.72 20.47 -45.34
N HIS A 200 -28.00 19.34 -45.46
CA HIS A 200 -27.35 18.96 -46.74
C HIS A 200 -26.75 17.53 -46.79
N GLU A 201 -27.26 16.75 -47.75
CA GLU A 201 -26.50 15.96 -48.74
C GLU A 201 -25.65 14.69 -48.38
N ARG A 202 -26.28 13.53 -48.60
CA ARG A 202 -25.81 12.37 -49.42
C ARG A 202 -24.30 11.99 -49.41
N ARG A 203 -23.98 10.78 -48.90
CA ARG A 203 -23.45 9.61 -49.70
C ARG A 203 -23.01 8.39 -48.84
N ARG A 204 -23.55 7.22 -49.18
CA ARG A 204 -23.01 5.85 -49.05
C ARG A 204 -23.19 5.19 -50.44
N PRO A 205 -22.73 3.96 -50.79
CA PRO A 205 -22.08 2.87 -50.04
C PRO A 205 -20.71 2.49 -50.74
N PRO A 206 -20.13 1.25 -50.75
CA PRO A 206 -20.52 -0.05 -50.16
C PRO A 206 -19.44 -0.82 -49.37
N ALA A 207 -19.86 -1.96 -48.82
CA ALA A 207 -19.07 -2.84 -47.95
C ALA A 207 -18.15 -3.82 -48.72
N VAL A 208 -17.05 -4.21 -48.08
CA VAL A 208 -16.14 -5.29 -48.51
C VAL A 208 -16.47 -6.57 -47.74
N LYS A 209 -16.54 -7.71 -48.43
CA LYS A 209 -16.83 -9.03 -47.84
C LYS A 209 -15.59 -9.65 -47.20
N GLN A 210 -15.75 -10.31 -46.05
CA GLN A 210 -14.74 -11.22 -45.51
C GLN A 210 -14.74 -12.55 -46.30
N PRO A 211 -13.58 -13.14 -46.64
CA PRO A 211 -13.50 -14.50 -47.20
C PRO A 211 -13.66 -15.58 -46.11
N ALA A 212 -14.06 -16.78 -46.53
CA ALA A 212 -14.55 -17.83 -45.63
C ALA A 212 -13.47 -18.75 -45.02
N LYS A 213 -13.82 -19.44 -43.93
CA LYS A 213 -13.03 -20.51 -43.29
C LYS A 213 -12.78 -21.68 -44.25
N GLN A 214 -11.58 -22.25 -44.21
CA GLN A 214 -11.29 -23.55 -44.84
C GLN A 214 -11.74 -24.70 -43.91
N PRO A 215 -12.30 -25.80 -44.44
CA PRO A 215 -12.65 -26.98 -43.66
C PRO A 215 -11.43 -27.89 -43.40
N ALA A 216 -11.41 -28.55 -42.24
CA ALA A 216 -10.40 -29.56 -41.91
C ALA A 216 -10.58 -30.85 -42.75
N LYS A 217 -9.47 -31.54 -43.02
CA LYS A 217 -9.48 -32.91 -43.57
C LYS A 217 -9.30 -33.94 -42.46
N THR A 218 -10.02 -35.05 -42.57
CA THR A 218 -9.90 -36.24 -41.73
C THR A 218 -8.60 -37.01 -42.00
N PRO A 219 -8.13 -37.82 -41.03
CA PRO A 219 -6.98 -38.71 -41.21
C PRO A 219 -7.40 -40.05 -41.85
N GLU A 220 -6.56 -40.57 -42.74
CA GLU A 220 -6.55 -42.00 -43.10
C GLU A 220 -5.27 -42.66 -42.57
N GLY A 221 -5.36 -43.95 -42.22
CA GLY A 221 -4.31 -44.67 -41.50
C GLY A 221 -3.52 -45.66 -42.36
N GLY A 222 -2.31 -45.96 -41.89
CA GLY A 222 -1.40 -46.95 -42.49
C GLY A 222 0.02 -46.76 -41.91
N GLY A 223 0.65 -47.70 -41.20
CA GLY A 223 0.21 -49.04 -40.85
C GLY A 223 1.06 -50.13 -41.50
N ASN A 224 2.36 -50.20 -41.18
CA ASN A 224 3.18 -51.38 -41.46
C ASN A 224 4.24 -51.62 -40.35
N LYS A 225 4.72 -52.86 -40.25
CA LYS A 225 5.69 -53.37 -39.27
C LYS A 225 7.11 -53.37 -39.86
N GLY A 226 8.15 -53.34 -39.02
CA GLY A 226 9.53 -53.34 -39.50
C GLY A 226 10.61 -53.64 -38.46
N LYS A 227 10.55 -54.84 -37.85
CA LYS A 227 11.60 -55.52 -37.05
C LYS A 227 12.43 -54.63 -36.10
#